data_AF-A0A2N2T7N4-F1
#
_entry.id   AF-A0A2N2T7N4-F1
#
_cell.length_a   1.000
_cell.length_b   1.000
_cell.length_c   1.000
_cell.angle_alpha   90.00
_cell.angle_beta   90.00
_cell.angle_gamma   90.00
#
_symmetry.space_group_name_H-M   'P 1'
#
loop_
_entity.id
_entity.type
_entity.pdbx_description
1 polymer ?
#
loop_
_entity_poly.entity_id
_entity_poly.type
_entity_poly.pdbx_seq_one_letter_code
_entity_poly.pdbx_strand_id
1 'polypeptide(L)' 'MTLDRARQLLKVQADFGGFYNGNSAKLILSEVQREHGQDAVDQLIRELALDRIFGFEPGTRFEGGLAMGK' A
#
# COMPACT_ATOMS: atom_id res chain seq x y z
N MET A 1 -3.86 -11.06 -4.92
CA MET A 1 -4.60 -11.20 -3.65
C MET A 1 -5.97 -10.53 -3.71
N THR A 2 -6.90 -10.87 -2.80
CA THR A 2 -8.16 -10.10 -2.64
C THR A 2 -7.92 -8.76 -1.94
N LEU A 3 -8.76 -7.75 -2.20
CA LEU A 3 -8.67 -6.44 -1.52
C LEU A 3 -8.83 -6.54 0.01
N ASP A 4 -9.69 -7.46 0.48
CA ASP A 4 -9.83 -7.69 1.91
C ASP A 4 -8.53 -8.22 2.54
N ARG A 5 -7.88 -9.17 1.87
CA ARG A 5 -6.58 -9.70 2.31
C ARG A 5 -5.50 -8.62 2.29
N ALA A 6 -5.46 -7.79 1.26
CA ALA A 6 -4.55 -6.65 1.17
C ALA A 6 -4.74 -5.72 2.37
N ARG A 7 -6.00 -5.36 2.67
CA ARG A 7 -6.35 -4.49 3.80
C ARG A 7 -5.89 -5.08 5.13
N GLN A 8 -6.10 -6.37 5.37
CA GLN A 8 -5.64 -7.04 6.59
C GLN A 8 -4.11 -6.99 6.72
N LEU A 9 -3.37 -7.32 5.66
CA LEU A 9 -1.91 -7.32 5.67
C LEU A 9 -1.34 -5.91 5.86
N LEU A 10 -1.92 -4.92 5.20
CA LEU A 10 -1.52 -3.51 5.32
C LEU A 10 -1.81 -2.96 6.71
N LYS A 11 -2.93 -3.33 7.35
CA LYS A 11 -3.19 -2.99 8.76
C LYS A 11 -2.10 -3.53 9.69
N VAL A 12 -1.71 -4.79 9.52
CA VAL A 12 -0.58 -5.35 10.28
C VAL A 12 0.69 -4.52 10.06
N GLN A 13 0.99 -4.12 8.82
CA GLN A 13 2.16 -3.26 8.59
C GLN A 13 1.99 -1.89 9.26
N ALA A 14 0.82 -1.27 9.16
CA ALA A 14 0.54 0.07 9.69
C ALA A 14 0.52 0.15 11.23
N ASP A 15 0.02 -0.88 11.91
CA ASP A 15 -0.12 -0.91 13.37
C ASP A 15 1.23 -1.15 14.08
N PHE A 16 2.17 -1.88 13.45
CA PHE A 16 3.52 -2.04 13.97
C PHE A 16 4.38 -0.83 13.56
N GLY A 17 4.28 0.29 14.30
CA GLY A 17 4.94 1.57 14.03
C GLY A 17 6.49 1.63 14.04
N GLY A 18 7.18 0.63 13.51
CA GLY A 18 8.62 0.66 13.26
C GLY A 18 8.92 0.84 11.78
N PHE A 19 9.74 1.83 11.44
CA PHE A 19 10.19 2.25 10.08
C PHE A 19 10.64 1.15 9.08
N TYR A 20 10.64 -0.13 9.46
CA TYR A 20 11.08 -1.28 8.66
C TYR A 20 9.97 -2.00 7.86
N ASN A 21 8.72 -1.60 8.04
CA ASN A 21 7.49 -2.18 7.47
C ASN A 21 7.06 -1.59 6.11
N GLY A 22 7.64 -0.46 5.67
CA GLY A 22 7.28 0.20 4.41
C GLY A 22 7.56 -0.65 3.16
N ASN A 23 8.58 -1.53 3.18
CA ASN A 23 8.91 -2.37 2.03
C ASN A 23 7.86 -3.49 1.79
N SER A 24 7.38 -4.11 2.87
CA SER A 24 6.29 -5.09 2.78
C SER A 24 4.99 -4.43 2.29
N ALA A 25 4.71 -3.22 2.75
CA ALA A 25 3.57 -2.44 2.25
C ALA A 25 3.68 -2.14 0.74
N LYS A 26 4.86 -1.78 0.23
CA LYS A 26 5.08 -1.59 -1.22
C LYS A 26 4.84 -2.86 -2.02
N LEU A 27 5.27 -4.03 -1.52
CA LEU A 27 5.03 -5.32 -2.18
C LEU A 27 3.54 -5.64 -2.25
N ILE A 28 2.81 -5.44 -1.14
CA ILE A 28 1.35 -5.65 -1.09
C ILE A 28 0.65 -4.71 -2.07
N LEU A 29 0.97 -3.41 -2.05
CA LEU A 29 0.38 -2.42 -2.94
C LEU A 29 0.73 -2.67 -4.40
N SER A 30 1.91 -3.22 -4.71
CA SER A 30 2.28 -3.58 -6.09
C SER A 30 1.45 -4.74 -6.64
N GLU A 31 1.13 -5.73 -5.80
CA GLU A 31 0.23 -6.80 -6.20
C GLU A 31 -1.22 -6.31 -6.32
N VAL A 32 -1.67 -5.41 -5.45
CA VAL A 32 -2.99 -4.74 -5.61
C VAL A 32 -3.03 -3.93 -6.91
N GLN A 33 -1.99 -3.16 -7.21
CA GLN A 33 -1.87 -2.39 -8.45
C GLN A 33 -2.06 -3.29 -9.67
N ARG A 34 -1.38 -4.44 -9.68
CA ARG A 34 -1.40 -5.40 -10.80
C ARG A 34 -2.78 -6.06 -10.99
N GLU A 35 -3.50 -6.34 -9.90
CA GLU A 35 -4.74 -7.12 -9.95
C GLU A 35 -6.02 -6.29 -9.94
N HIS A 36 -6.02 -5.14 -9.27
CA HIS A 36 -7.21 -4.31 -9.03
C HIS A 36 -7.07 -2.88 -9.54
N GLY A 37 -5.88 -2.49 -10.01
CA GLY A 37 -5.62 -1.18 -10.59
C GLY A 37 -5.38 -0.06 -9.57
N GLN A 38 -5.15 1.15 -10.09
CA GLN A 38 -4.77 2.32 -9.30
C GLN A 38 -5.85 2.75 -8.32
N ASP A 39 -7.13 2.71 -8.72
CA ASP A 39 -8.24 3.15 -7.88
C ASP A 39 -8.30 2.35 -6.56
N ALA A 40 -8.00 1.04 -6.62
CA ALA A 40 -7.95 0.20 -5.44
C ALA A 40 -6.75 0.52 -4.54
N VAL A 41 -5.59 0.85 -5.13
CA VAL A 41 -4.41 1.32 -4.38
C VAL A 41 -4.72 2.62 -3.66
N ASP A 42 -5.29 3.59 -4.38
CA ASP A 42 -5.66 4.90 -3.84
C ASP A 42 -6.71 4.78 -2.73
N GLN A 43 -7.67 3.86 -2.89
CA GLN A 43 -8.66 3.55 -1.86
C GLN A 43 -7.96 3.02 -0.59
N LEU A 44 -7.05 2.05 -0.70
CA LEU A 44 -6.33 1.50 0.45
C LEU A 44 -5.43 2.54 1.13
N ILE A 45 -4.78 3.41 0.36
CA ILE A 45 -3.98 4.52 0.89
C ILE A 45 -4.84 5.41 1.79
N ARG A 46 -6.03 5.80 1.33
CA ARG A 46 -6.95 6.66 2.09
C ARG A 46 -7.56 5.93 3.29
N GLU A 47 -8.01 4.69 3.10
CA GLU A 47 -8.67 3.90 4.15
C GLU A 47 -7.75 3.61 5.34
N LEU A 48 -6.45 3.44 5.08
CA LEU A 48 -5.48 3.02 6.10
C LEU A 48 -4.49 4.14 6.47
N ALA A 49 -4.73 5.37 6.00
CA ALA A 49 -3.86 6.53 6.23
C ALA A 49 -2.37 6.26 5.91
N LEU A 50 -2.11 5.53 4.82
CA LEU A 50 -0.75 5.14 4.42
C LEU A 50 0.10 6.34 3.97
N ASP A 51 -0.55 7.44 3.61
CA ASP A 51 0.07 8.75 3.37
C ASP A 51 0.75 9.27 4.64
N ARG A 52 0.10 9.15 5.79
CA ARG A 52 0.65 9.62 7.07
C ARG A 52 1.66 8.66 7.66
N ILE A 53 1.42 7.36 7.50
CA ILE A 53 2.24 6.31 8.12
C ILE A 53 3.52 6.06 7.31
N PHE A 54 3.41 6.00 5.98
CA PHE A 54 4.51 5.64 5.10
C PHE A 54 4.90 6.71 4.06
N GLY A 55 4.13 7.80 3.95
CA GLY A 55 4.33 8.79 2.89
C GLY A 55 3.82 8.35 1.51
N PHE A 56 2.94 7.35 1.46
CA PHE A 56 2.36 6.87 0.19
C PHE A 56 1.14 7.72 -0.16
N GLU A 57 1.26 8.60 -1.15
CA GLU A 57 0.17 9.49 -1.54
C GLU A 57 -0.74 8.81 -2.59
N PRO A 58 -2.05 9.14 -2.63
CA PRO A 58 -2.89 8.74 -3.76
C PRO A 58 -2.27 9.18 -5.10
N GLY A 59 -2.31 8.27 -6.08
CA GLY A 59 -1.60 8.39 -7.35
C GLY A 59 -0.17 7.85 -7.34
N THR A 60 0.40 7.47 -6.19
CA THR A 60 1.67 6.71 -6.15
C THR A 60 1.45 5.34 -6.80
N ARG A 61 2.29 5.01 -7.79
CA ARG A 61 2.30 3.70 -8.44
C ARG A 61 3.26 2.75 -7.73
N PHE A 62 2.89 1.49 -7.62
CA PHE A 62 3.75 0.47 -6.99
C PHE A 62 4.07 -0.66 -7.96
N GLU A 63 5.36 -0.80 -8.29
CA GLU A 63 5.83 -1.78 -9.27
C GLU A 63 7.04 -2.54 -8.73
N GLY A 64 6.96 -3.87 -8.70
CA GLY A 64 8.06 -4.72 -8.22
C GLY A 64 8.49 -4.44 -6.78
N GLY A 65 7.59 -3.91 -5.93
CA GLY A 65 7.92 -3.50 -4.56
C GLY A 65 8.59 -2.14 -4.42
N LEU A 66 8.63 -1.34 -5.50
CA LEU A 66 9.11 0.04 -5.49
C LEU A 66 7.92 1.00 -5.53
N ALA A 67 8.04 2.13 -4.81
CA ALA A 67 7.13 3.26 -4.96
C ALA A 67 7.66 4.14 -6.10
N MET A 68 6.89 4.27 -7.16
CA MET A 68 7.15 5.18 -8.26
C MET A 68 6.49 6.53 -7.97
N GLY A 69 7.11 7.62 -8.43
CA GLY A 69 6.48 8.93 -8.38
C GLY A 69 5.10 8.94 -9.06
N LYS A 70 4.32 9.98 -8.78
CA LYS A 70 3.04 10.22 -9.46
C LYS A 70 3.27 10.37 -10.97
#